data_AF-A0A4P7L1F9-F1
#
_entry.id   AF-A0A4P7L1F9-F1
#
_cell.length_a   1.000
_cell.length_b   1.000
_cell.length_c   1.000
_cell.angle_alpha   90.00
_cell.angle_beta   90.00
_cell.angle_gamma   90.00
#
_symmetry.space_group_name_H-M   'P 1'
#
loop_
_entity.id
_entity.type
_entity.pdbx_description
1 polymer ?
#
loop_
_entity_poly.entity_id
_entity_poly.type
_entity_poly.pdbx_seq_one_letter_code
_entity_poly.pdbx_strand_id
1 'polypeptide(L)'
;MLIELGLRVYKAQLEQKDDLFDEYHYRKLMLENTLKINKAVSKILGMQSFAPYLEGKENFEYQKMVNEIREKTKEEIKKLFPEE
;
A
#
# COMPACT_ATOMS: atom_id res chain seq x y z
N MET A 1 -2.50 40.06 -14.19
CA MET A 1 -1.45 39.09 -13.79
C MET A 1 -2.00 37.73 -13.35
N LEU A 2 -2.74 37.59 -12.24
CA LEU A 2 -3.30 36.28 -11.82
C LEU A 2 -4.32 35.70 -12.81
N ILE A 3 -5.14 36.57 -13.41
CA ILE A 3 -6.16 36.17 -14.40
C ILE A 3 -5.51 35.63 -15.69
N GLU A 4 -4.43 36.26 -16.16
CA GLU A 4 -3.71 35.79 -17.35
C GLU A 4 -3.03 34.45 -17.11
N LEU A 5 -2.47 34.23 -15.91
CA LEU A 5 -1.91 32.95 -15.54
C LEU A 5 -2.99 31.87 -15.49
N GLY A 6 -4.14 32.16 -14.87
CA GLY A 6 -5.29 31.25 -14.84
C GLY A 6 -5.80 30.90 -16.23
N LEU A 7 -5.88 31.87 -17.15
CA LEU A 7 -6.29 31.63 -18.52
C LEU A 7 -5.28 30.79 -19.32
N ARG A 8 -3.97 30.93 -19.06
CA ARG A 8 -2.94 30.08 -19.68
C ARG A 8 -3.03 28.64 -19.19
N VAL A 9 -3.18 28.44 -17.88
CA VAL A 9 -3.33 27.10 -17.28
C VAL A 9 -4.61 26.42 -17.76
N TYR A 10 -5.72 27.17 -17.80
CA TYR A 10 -6.99 26.64 -18.30
C TYR A 10 -6.90 26.18 -19.76
N LYS A 11 -6.28 26.98 -20.65
CA LYS A 11 -6.04 26.57 -22.04
C LYS A 11 -5.17 25.32 -22.14
N ALA A 12 -4.09 25.26 -21.35
CA ALA A 12 -3.21 24.09 -21.31
C ALA A 12 -3.94 22.82 -20.83
N GLN A 13 -4.82 22.92 -19.83
CA GLN A 13 -5.65 21.81 -19.35
C GLN A 13 -6.71 21.40 -20.39
N LEU A 14 -7.21 22.33 -21.20
CA LEU A 14 -8.24 22.06 -22.21
C LEU A 14 -7.65 21.40 -23.48
N GLU A 15 -6.38 21.67 -23.77
CA GLU A 15 -5.60 20.98 -24.81
C GLU A 15 -5.22 19.54 -24.39
N GLN A 16 -5.03 19.32 -23.08
CA GLN A 16 -4.92 17.99 -22.46
C GLN A 16 -6.32 17.33 -22.36
N LYS A 17 -6.87 16.90 -23.50
CA LYS A 17 -8.17 16.23 -23.57
C LYS A 17 -8.18 14.77 -23.10
N ASP A 18 -7.05 14.25 -22.62
CA ASP A 18 -6.91 12.83 -22.31
C ASP A 18 -6.91 12.58 -20.79
N ASP A 19 -7.86 11.72 -20.42
CA ASP A 19 -8.20 11.17 -19.11
C ASP A 19 -8.70 12.15 -18.02
N LEU A 20 -10.03 12.33 -18.03
CA LEU A 20 -10.75 12.49 -16.77
C LEU A 20 -10.37 11.31 -15.87
N PHE A 21 -9.88 11.60 -14.67
CA PHE A 21 -9.48 10.58 -13.71
C PHE A 21 -10.63 9.61 -13.43
N ASP A 22 -10.48 8.36 -13.88
CA ASP A 22 -11.41 7.29 -13.56
C ASP A 22 -11.10 6.74 -12.16
N GLU A 23 -11.89 7.20 -11.20
CA GLU A 23 -11.79 6.79 -9.81
C GLU A 23 -11.99 5.27 -9.63
N TYR A 24 -12.86 4.64 -10.41
CA TYR A 24 -13.12 3.20 -10.30
C TYR A 24 -11.92 2.39 -10.81
N HIS A 25 -11.38 2.76 -11.98
CA HIS A 25 -10.19 2.13 -12.51
C HIS A 25 -9.00 2.29 -11.55
N TYR A 26 -8.81 3.49 -11.01
CA TYR A 26 -7.76 3.77 -10.03
C TYR A 26 -7.89 2.91 -8.77
N ARG A 27 -9.08 2.89 -8.14
CA ARG A 27 -9.32 2.09 -6.91
C ARG A 27 -9.10 0.60 -7.16
N LYS A 28 -9.55 0.09 -8.31
CA LYS A 28 -9.33 -1.31 -8.71
C LYS A 28 -7.85 -1.63 -8.87
N LEU A 29 -7.11 -0.79 -9.61
CA LEU A 29 -5.68 -0.96 -9.85
C LEU A 29 -4.90 -0.92 -8.54
N MET A 30 -5.20 0.04 -7.67
CA MET A 30 -4.55 0.16 -6.36
C MET A 30 -4.80 -1.07 -5.50
N LEU A 31 -6.06 -1.53 -5.39
CA LEU A 31 -6.39 -2.72 -4.60
C LEU A 31 -5.68 -3.96 -5.13
N GLU A 32 -5.70 -4.18 -6.44
CA GLU A 32 -5.05 -5.32 -7.08
C GLU A 32 -3.54 -5.33 -6.80
N ASN A 33 -2.87 -4.18 -6.93
CA ASN A 33 -1.45 -4.04 -6.67
C ASN A 33 -1.12 -4.27 -5.19
N THR A 34 -1.90 -3.69 -4.27
CA THR A 34 -1.71 -3.92 -2.83
C THR A 34 -1.83 -5.40 -2.47
N LEU A 35 -2.81 -6.12 -3.03
CA LEU A 35 -2.99 -7.55 -2.80
C LEU A 35 -1.84 -8.39 -3.38
N LYS A 36 -1.37 -8.06 -4.60
CA LYS A 36 -0.22 -8.73 -5.22
C LYS A 36 1.05 -8.54 -4.39
N ILE A 37 1.30 -7.32 -3.93
CA ILE A 37 2.46 -6.99 -3.08
C ILE A 37 2.37 -7.75 -1.76
N ASN A 38 1.22 -7.71 -1.07
CA ASN A 38 1.04 -8.43 0.19
C ASN A 38 1.36 -9.92 0.03
N LYS A 39 0.82 -10.57 -1.01
CA LYS A 39 1.09 -11.98 -1.31
C LYS A 39 2.56 -12.25 -1.64
N ALA A 40 3.23 -11.36 -2.37
CA ALA A 40 4.65 -11.50 -2.68
C ALA A 40 5.52 -11.36 -1.42
N VAL A 41 5.26 -10.35 -0.59
CA VAL A 41 6.00 -10.07 0.64
C VAL A 41 5.80 -11.19 1.67
N SER A 42 4.61 -11.77 1.80
CA SER A 42 4.39 -12.94 2.68
C SER A 42 5.26 -14.14 2.29
N LYS A 43 5.45 -14.37 0.99
CA LYS A 43 6.36 -15.44 0.51
C LYS A 43 7.82 -15.12 0.82
N ILE A 44 8.23 -13.86 0.63
CA ILE A 44 9.59 -13.41 0.98
C ILE A 44 9.85 -13.59 2.47
N LEU A 45 8.89 -13.24 3.33
CA LEU A 45 8.98 -13.47 4.78
C LEU A 45 9.15 -14.96 5.12
N GLY A 46 8.39 -15.83 4.45
CA GLY A 46 8.56 -17.27 4.56
C GLY A 46 9.98 -17.73 4.16
N MET A 47 10.49 -17.27 3.02
CA MET A 47 11.86 -17.58 2.58
C MET A 47 12.92 -17.08 3.57
N GLN A 48 12.75 -15.88 4.11
CA GLN A 48 13.67 -15.31 5.11
C GLN A 48 13.70 -16.14 6.39
N SER A 49 12.57 -16.72 6.81
CA SER A 49 12.53 -17.56 8.02
C SER A 49 13.42 -18.81 7.93
N PHE A 50 13.76 -19.28 6.73
CA PHE A 50 14.69 -20.40 6.51
C PHE A 50 16.15 -19.96 6.33
N ALA A 51 16.45 -18.68 6.47
CA ALA A 51 17.79 -18.18 6.23
C ALA A 51 18.75 -18.61 7.37
N PRO A 52 19.92 -19.21 7.05
CA PRO A 52 20.82 -19.80 8.05
C PRO A 52 21.43 -18.77 9.01
N TYR A 53 21.51 -17.50 8.62
CA TYR A 53 22.01 -16.41 9.49
C TYR A 53 20.97 -15.92 10.53
N LEU A 54 19.74 -16.44 10.47
CA LEU A 54 18.66 -16.20 11.43
C LEU A 54 18.38 -17.41 12.32
N GLU A 55 19.07 -18.52 12.09
CA GLU A 55 18.93 -19.74 12.89
C GLU A 55 19.33 -19.48 14.35
N GLY A 56 18.47 -19.90 15.30
CA GLY A 56 18.64 -19.64 16.73
C GLY A 56 18.24 -18.24 17.20
N LYS A 57 17.82 -17.33 16.29
CA LYS A 57 17.25 -16.04 16.69
C LYS A 57 15.75 -16.13 16.82
N GLU A 58 15.28 -16.30 18.06
CA GLU A 58 13.86 -16.42 18.39
C GLU A 58 12.98 -15.30 17.79
N ASN A 59 13.49 -14.07 17.67
CA ASN A 59 12.74 -12.94 17.11
C ASN A 59 12.38 -13.12 15.61
N PHE A 60 13.09 -13.98 14.91
CA PHE A 60 12.88 -14.26 13.48
C PHE A 60 12.23 -15.62 13.23
N GLU A 61 11.71 -16.26 14.28
CA GLU A 61 10.82 -17.41 14.11
C GLU A 61 9.54 -16.99 13.39
N TYR A 62 9.19 -17.73 12.35
CA TYR A 62 8.05 -17.41 11.49
C TYR A 62 6.75 -17.19 12.29
N GLN A 63 6.49 -18.03 13.29
CA GLN A 63 5.28 -17.92 14.11
C GLN A 63 5.24 -16.61 14.94
N LYS A 64 6.37 -16.21 15.52
CA LYS A 64 6.48 -14.96 16.30
C LYS A 64 6.32 -13.75 15.39
N MET A 65 6.97 -13.74 14.22
CA MET A 65 6.83 -12.66 13.24
C MET A 65 5.38 -12.51 12.75
N VAL A 66 4.69 -13.62 12.43
CA VAL A 66 3.29 -13.58 11.98
C VAL A 66 2.37 -13.03 13.08
N ASN A 67 2.58 -13.43 14.33
CA ASN A 67 1.79 -12.94 15.45
C ASN A 67 2.03 -11.45 15.72
N GLU A 68 3.28 -11.00 15.66
CA GLU A 68 3.63 -9.58 15.82
C GLU A 68 3.00 -8.72 14.71
N ILE A 69 3.07 -9.17 13.45
CA ILE A 69 2.41 -8.49 12.32
C ILE A 69 0.91 -8.41 12.54
N ARG A 70 0.27 -9.50 13.02
CA ARG A 70 -1.17 -9.54 13.27
C ARG A 70 -1.58 -8.54 14.35
N GLU A 71 -0.88 -8.49 15.48
CA GLU A 71 -1.23 -7.58 16.58
C GLU A 71 -1.01 -6.12 16.18
N LYS A 72 0.13 -5.77 15.56
CA LYS A 72 0.36 -4.41 15.04
C LYS A 72 -0.70 -4.00 14.02
N THR A 73 -1.06 -4.89 13.10
CA THR A 73 -2.09 -4.60 12.10
C THR A 73 -3.45 -4.39 12.77
N LYS A 74 -3.78 -5.17 13.81
CA LYS A 74 -5.01 -5.02 14.59
C LYS A 74 -5.07 -3.66 15.30
N GLU A 75 -3.97 -3.20 15.87
CA GLU A 75 -3.88 -1.88 16.50
C GLU A 75 -4.15 -0.75 15.48
N GLU A 76 -3.56 -0.83 14.28
CA GLU A 76 -3.81 0.17 13.23
C GLU A 76 -5.25 0.12 12.70
N ILE A 77 -5.81 -1.08 12.53
CA ILE A 77 -7.22 -1.24 12.11
C ILE A 77 -8.14 -0.62 13.15
N LYS A 78 -7.91 -0.85 14.46
CA LYS A 78 -8.74 -0.31 15.53
C LYS A 78 -8.75 1.22 15.58
N LYS A 79 -7.67 1.90 15.18
CA LYS A 79 -7.62 3.37 15.12
C LYS A 79 -8.56 3.93 14.05
N LEU A 80 -8.71 3.22 12.93
CA LEU A 80 -9.52 3.66 11.78
C LEU A 80 -10.95 3.10 11.84
N PHE A 81 -11.11 1.90 12.41
CA PHE A 81 -12.35 1.13 12.53
C PHE A 81 -12.48 0.61 13.98
N PRO A 82 -12.94 1.43 14.92
CA PRO A 82 -13.16 1.01 16.30
C PRO A 82 -14.22 -0.10 16.36
N GLU A 83 -13.96 -1.14 17.15
CA GLU A 83 -15.03 -2.05 17.59
C GLU A 83 -15.85 -1.27 18.64
N GLU A 84 -17.16 -1.09 18.41
CA GLU A 84 -18.06 -0.44 19.38
C GLU A 84 -17.91 -0.99 20.81
#